data_AF-S2EXI3-F1
#
_entry.id   AF-S2EXI3-F1
#
_cell.length_a   1.000
_cell.length_b   1.000
_cell.length_c   1.000
_cell.angle_alpha   90.00
_cell.angle_beta   90.00
_cell.angle_gamma   90.00
#
_symmetry.space_group_name_H-M   'P 1'
#
loop_
_entity.id
_entity.type
_entity.pdbx_description
1 polymer ?
#
loop_
_entity_poly.entity_id
_entity_poly.type
_entity_poly.pdbx_seq_one_letter_code
_entity_poly.pdbx_strand_id
1 'polypeptide(L)'
;MSELILHHYPTSPFSEKARLLLGFKGLSWRSVNISPVMPKPDLTALTGGYRKTPVLQVGADIYCDTSLIARRLEQEKALPAFFPEGQEMIAASFAAWADSVVFQHAVSLVFQPESVAVRFGNMPPEAIKAFIADRAALFSGGSATRLSAEQAKHQWPTIMARLEQQLQREEGDYLFGEPSIADFAMAHPLWFLKATAVTSPCVDSYPAVSAWLARVLGFGHGAPSEMTSEEALEVARNATPADLPDEQFADPNGFQAGQQVVIAATDYGVDPVAGELLFAGREELILRRKDERGGWVHVHFPRFGFRIGAC
;
A
#
# COMPACT_ATOMS: atom_id res chain seq x y z
N MET A 1 -7.40 -11.99 20.24
CA MET A 1 -6.75 -11.50 19.01
C MET A 1 -6.88 -9.99 19.02
N SER A 2 -5.77 -9.28 18.80
CA SER A 2 -5.76 -7.81 18.76
C SER A 2 -6.53 -7.33 17.53
N GLU A 3 -7.21 -6.19 17.64
CA GLU A 3 -7.96 -5.60 16.53
C GLU A 3 -7.03 -5.22 15.36
N LEU A 4 -7.50 -5.40 14.13
CA LEU A 4 -6.86 -4.85 12.93
C LEU A 4 -7.23 -3.37 12.81
N ILE A 5 -6.25 -2.48 12.81
CA ILE A 5 -6.46 -1.02 12.73
C ILE A 5 -5.79 -0.51 11.46
N LEU A 6 -6.56 0.00 10.50
CA LEU A 6 -6.01 0.53 9.25
C LEU A 6 -5.97 2.06 9.33
N HIS A 7 -4.76 2.62 9.21
CA HIS A 7 -4.52 4.04 9.09
C HIS A 7 -4.53 4.42 7.61
N HIS A 8 -5.55 5.16 7.18
CA HIS A 8 -5.74 5.44 5.76
C HIS A 8 -6.49 6.75 5.49
N TYR A 9 -6.59 7.12 4.22
CA TYR A 9 -7.54 8.15 3.79
C TYR A 9 -8.37 7.63 2.60
N PRO A 10 -9.63 8.10 2.41
CA PRO A 10 -10.55 7.50 1.45
C PRO A 10 -10.05 7.53 0.00
N THR A 11 -9.43 8.63 -0.43
CA THR A 11 -9.04 8.86 -1.83
C THR A 11 -7.68 8.24 -2.23
N SER A 12 -7.03 7.49 -1.34
CA SER A 12 -5.76 6.81 -1.61
C SER A 12 -5.96 5.49 -2.36
N PRO A 13 -5.35 5.28 -3.55
CA PRO A 13 -5.43 4.01 -4.27
C PRO A 13 -4.82 2.84 -3.51
N PHE A 14 -3.65 3.02 -2.91
CA PHE A 14 -3.05 1.97 -2.07
C PHE A 14 -3.91 1.66 -0.83
N SER A 15 -4.67 2.63 -0.33
CA SER A 15 -5.62 2.35 0.75
C SER A 15 -6.86 1.64 0.25
N GLU A 16 -7.32 1.93 -0.97
CA GLU A 16 -8.39 1.15 -1.61
C GLU A 16 -7.95 -0.30 -1.79
N LYS A 17 -6.72 -0.55 -2.25
CA LYS A 17 -6.13 -1.88 -2.30
C LYS A 17 -6.24 -2.57 -0.94
N ALA A 18 -5.75 -1.96 0.14
CA ALA A 18 -5.80 -2.56 1.47
C ALA A 18 -7.23 -2.81 1.98
N ARG A 19 -8.18 -1.91 1.70
CA ARG A 19 -9.60 -2.11 2.02
C ARG A 19 -10.19 -3.29 1.27
N LEU A 20 -9.87 -3.45 -0.02
CA LEU A 20 -10.29 -4.61 -0.82
C LEU A 20 -9.68 -5.91 -0.30
N LEU A 21 -8.42 -5.90 0.15
CA LEU A 21 -7.79 -7.06 0.80
C LEU A 21 -8.57 -7.47 2.07
N LEU A 22 -8.95 -6.50 2.91
CA LEU A 22 -9.77 -6.74 4.10
C LEU A 22 -11.16 -7.29 3.74
N GLY A 23 -11.78 -6.77 2.68
CA GLY A 23 -13.08 -7.24 2.19
C GLY A 23 -13.05 -8.65 1.60
N PHE A 24 -12.03 -8.96 0.81
CA PHE A 24 -11.79 -10.30 0.29
C PHE A 24 -11.66 -11.35 1.40
N LYS A 25 -10.94 -10.99 2.48
CA LYS A 25 -10.84 -11.83 3.67
C LYS A 25 -12.09 -11.78 4.56
N GLY A 26 -13.04 -10.88 4.32
CA GLY A 26 -14.22 -10.70 5.16
C GLY A 26 -13.87 -10.35 6.61
N LEU A 27 -12.86 -9.51 6.82
CA LEU A 27 -12.34 -9.15 8.14
C LEU A 27 -13.06 -7.92 8.71
N SER A 28 -13.25 -7.92 10.02
CA SER A 28 -13.63 -6.73 10.80
C SER A 28 -12.38 -5.93 11.16
N TRP A 29 -12.45 -4.60 11.04
CA TRP A 29 -11.29 -3.73 11.28
C TRP A 29 -11.71 -2.33 11.73
N ARG A 30 -10.76 -1.60 12.32
CA ARG A 30 -10.92 -0.24 12.82
C ARG A 30 -10.35 0.76 11.81
N SER A 31 -11.17 1.73 11.42
CA SER A 31 -10.85 2.72 10.40
C SER A 31 -10.36 4.02 11.04
N VAL A 32 -9.06 4.29 10.92
CA VAL A 32 -8.44 5.54 11.37
C VAL A 32 -8.19 6.42 10.15
N ASN A 33 -8.97 7.50 10.03
CA ASN A 33 -8.79 8.50 8.98
C ASN A 33 -7.60 9.40 9.29
N ILE A 34 -6.63 9.46 8.38
CA ILE A 34 -5.42 10.29 8.51
C ILE A 34 -5.36 11.38 7.43
N SER A 35 -4.56 12.42 7.69
CA SER A 35 -4.31 13.47 6.69
C SER A 35 -3.66 12.91 5.41
N PRO A 36 -4.09 13.34 4.20
CA PRO A 36 -3.46 12.95 2.95
C PRO A 36 -2.11 13.65 2.70
N VAL A 37 -1.80 14.70 3.44
CA VAL A 37 -0.59 15.55 3.33
C VAL A 37 0.12 15.69 4.69
N MET A 38 1.39 16.07 4.69
CA MET A 38 2.12 16.38 5.93
C MET A 38 1.67 17.71 6.57
N PRO A 39 1.81 17.88 7.90
CA PRO A 39 2.32 16.91 8.88
C PRO A 39 1.29 15.84 9.29
N LYS A 40 1.78 14.69 9.78
CA LYS A 40 0.95 13.56 10.24
C LYS A 40 1.41 13.07 11.64
N PRO A 41 1.35 13.93 12.67
CA PRO A 41 2.02 13.69 13.94
C PRO A 41 1.62 12.37 14.62
N ASP A 42 0.34 11.99 14.52
CA ASP A 42 -0.18 10.78 15.16
C ASP A 42 0.28 9.51 14.45
N LEU A 43 0.28 9.53 13.11
CA LEU A 43 0.82 8.43 12.33
C LEU A 43 2.32 8.28 12.58
N THR A 44 3.09 9.37 12.55
CA THR A 44 4.55 9.31 12.71
C THR A 44 4.97 8.92 14.12
N ALA A 45 4.13 9.16 15.13
CA ALA A 45 4.34 8.63 16.48
C ALA A 45 4.33 7.09 16.51
N LEU A 46 3.57 6.44 15.63
CA LEU A 46 3.59 4.99 15.43
C LEU A 46 4.73 4.57 14.52
N THR A 47 4.80 5.15 13.32
CA THR A 47 5.69 4.66 12.25
C THR A 47 7.15 5.09 12.38
N GLY A 48 7.45 6.09 13.21
CA GLY A 48 8.80 6.63 13.37
C GLY A 48 9.31 7.45 12.19
N GLY A 49 8.43 7.89 11.28
CA GLY A 49 8.77 8.78 10.17
C GLY A 49 8.20 8.36 8.82
N TYR A 50 7.92 7.07 8.64
CA TYR A 50 7.30 6.57 7.41
C TYR A 50 5.93 7.23 7.20
N ARG A 51 5.80 7.98 6.11
CA ARG A 51 4.64 8.86 5.83
C ARG A 51 3.70 8.37 4.72
N LYS A 52 4.07 7.29 4.01
CA LYS A 52 3.20 6.68 2.99
C LYS A 52 2.03 5.98 3.68
N THR A 53 0.98 5.71 2.91
CA THR A 53 -0.30 5.22 3.41
C THR A 53 -0.86 4.20 2.43
N PRO A 54 -1.57 3.16 2.90
CA PRO A 54 -1.99 2.92 4.28
C PRO A 54 -0.89 2.33 5.16
N VAL A 55 -1.18 2.23 6.46
CA VAL A 55 -0.40 1.48 7.46
C VAL A 55 -1.39 0.61 8.24
N LEU A 56 -1.04 -0.66 8.46
CA LEU A 56 -1.81 -1.55 9.33
C LEU A 56 -1.17 -1.58 10.71
N GLN A 57 -1.97 -1.44 11.75
CA GLN A 57 -1.58 -1.60 13.14
C GLN A 57 -2.31 -2.81 13.73
N VAL A 58 -1.58 -3.62 14.50
CA VAL A 58 -2.11 -4.70 15.32
C VAL A 58 -1.48 -4.59 16.71
N GLY A 59 -2.20 -4.03 17.67
CA GLY A 59 -1.60 -3.69 18.97
C GLY A 59 -0.44 -2.71 18.81
N ALA A 60 0.77 -3.14 19.16
CA ALA A 60 2.01 -2.36 19.05
C ALA A 60 2.88 -2.74 17.83
N ASP A 61 2.36 -3.56 16.93
CA ASP A 61 3.00 -3.93 15.66
C ASP A 61 2.45 -3.09 14.51
N ILE A 62 3.34 -2.38 13.82
CA ILE A 62 3.03 -1.39 12.78
C ILE A 62 3.57 -1.87 11.43
N TYR A 63 2.71 -2.36 10.56
CA TYR A 63 3.04 -2.92 9.26
C TYR A 63 2.94 -1.85 8.18
N CYS A 64 4.10 -1.50 7.63
CA CYS A 64 4.23 -0.55 6.55
C CYS A 64 4.25 -1.25 5.19
N ASP A 65 3.66 -0.61 4.18
CA ASP A 65 3.54 -1.09 2.80
C ASP A 65 2.45 -2.15 2.56
N THR A 66 1.69 -1.98 1.47
CA THR A 66 0.54 -2.86 1.17
C THR A 66 0.95 -4.30 0.84
N SER A 67 2.16 -4.52 0.36
CA SER A 67 2.68 -5.88 0.10
C SER A 67 2.84 -6.66 1.39
N LEU A 68 3.38 -6.02 2.44
CA LEU A 68 3.53 -6.62 3.76
C LEU A 68 2.19 -6.73 4.48
N ILE A 69 1.32 -5.72 4.36
CA ILE A 69 -0.06 -5.78 4.87
C ILE A 69 -0.78 -7.02 4.32
N ALA A 70 -0.65 -7.31 3.03
CA ALA A 70 -1.26 -8.51 2.44
C ALA A 70 -0.76 -9.80 3.11
N ARG A 71 0.56 -9.94 3.33
CA ARG A 71 1.13 -11.09 4.03
C ARG A 71 0.66 -11.19 5.48
N ARG A 72 0.58 -10.07 6.20
CA ARG A 72 0.09 -10.07 7.57
C ARG A 72 -1.39 -10.44 7.65
N LEU A 73 -2.21 -9.99 6.70
CA LEU A 73 -3.63 -10.39 6.60
C LEU A 73 -3.78 -11.87 6.20
N GLU A 74 -2.89 -12.42 5.38
CA GLU A 74 -2.82 -13.86 5.09
C GLU A 74 -2.56 -14.69 6.36
N GLN A 75 -1.65 -14.22 7.22
CA GLN A 75 -1.37 -14.86 8.52
C GLN A 75 -2.56 -14.75 9.48
N GLU A 76 -3.30 -13.63 9.45
CA GLU A 76 -4.51 -13.46 10.26
C GLU A 76 -5.61 -14.44 9.83
N LYS A 77 -5.77 -14.62 8.52
CA LYS A 77 -6.77 -15.51 7.93
C LYS A 77 -6.25 -16.08 6.62
N ALA A 78 -5.85 -17.35 6.64
CA ALA A 78 -5.23 -18.00 5.48
C ALA A 78 -6.15 -18.05 4.26
N LEU A 79 -7.43 -18.41 4.42
CA LEU A 79 -8.36 -18.57 3.31
C LEU A 79 -9.48 -17.51 3.29
N PRO A 80 -9.91 -17.03 2.10
CA PRO A 80 -9.37 -17.35 0.76
C PRO A 80 -7.97 -16.76 0.55
N ALA A 81 -7.07 -17.45 -0.17
CA ALA A 81 -5.64 -17.11 -0.21
C ALA A 81 -5.35 -15.89 -1.10
N PHE A 82 -4.41 -15.02 -0.69
CA PHE A 82 -3.87 -13.98 -1.59
C PHE A 82 -2.80 -14.52 -2.54
N PHE A 83 -2.14 -15.61 -2.14
CA PHE A 83 -1.06 -16.24 -2.89
C PHE A 83 -1.45 -17.69 -3.16
N PRO A 84 -2.15 -17.95 -4.28
CA PRO A 84 -2.56 -19.30 -4.64
C PRO A 84 -1.39 -20.29 -4.72
N GLU A 85 -1.64 -21.53 -4.30
CA GLU A 85 -0.62 -22.59 -4.30
C GLU A 85 -0.13 -22.87 -5.73
N GLY A 86 1.20 -22.85 -5.91
CA GLY A 86 1.83 -23.02 -7.22
C GLY A 86 1.84 -21.76 -8.09
N GLN A 87 1.30 -20.64 -7.62
CA GLN A 87 1.30 -19.34 -8.30
C GLN A 87 1.91 -18.21 -7.46
N GLU A 88 2.54 -18.52 -6.33
CA GLU A 88 3.01 -17.55 -5.34
C GLU A 88 3.97 -16.53 -5.95
N MET A 89 4.94 -17.02 -6.73
CA MET A 89 5.95 -16.18 -7.38
C MET A 89 5.33 -15.30 -8.47
N ILE A 90 4.45 -15.85 -9.31
CA ILE A 90 3.87 -15.11 -10.44
C ILE A 90 2.89 -14.04 -9.95
N ALA A 91 2.06 -14.36 -8.95
CA ALA A 91 1.10 -13.44 -8.37
C ALA A 91 1.82 -12.28 -7.66
N ALA A 92 2.84 -12.58 -6.85
CA ALA A 92 3.63 -11.55 -6.17
C ALA A 92 4.42 -10.67 -7.15
N SER A 93 5.06 -11.26 -8.16
CA SER A 93 5.84 -10.51 -9.17
C SER A 93 4.96 -9.59 -10.00
N PHE A 94 3.79 -10.09 -10.41
CA PHE A 94 2.81 -9.27 -11.13
C PHE A 94 2.29 -8.12 -10.25
N ALA A 95 1.97 -8.40 -8.98
CA ALA A 95 1.53 -7.37 -8.05
C ALA A 95 2.59 -6.26 -7.88
N ALA A 96 3.86 -6.62 -7.74
CA ALA A 96 4.95 -5.65 -7.65
C ALA A 96 5.08 -4.80 -8.93
N TRP A 97 4.91 -5.40 -10.11
CA TRP A 97 4.88 -4.65 -11.37
C TRP A 97 3.67 -3.71 -11.47
N ALA A 98 2.48 -4.15 -11.05
CA ALA A 98 1.27 -3.33 -11.07
C ALA A 98 1.37 -2.14 -10.09
N ASP A 99 1.82 -2.40 -8.85
CA ASP A 99 1.99 -1.39 -7.81
C ASP A 99 3.07 -0.34 -8.13
N SER A 100 4.02 -0.68 -9.03
CA SER A 100 5.08 0.23 -9.45
C SER A 100 4.78 0.85 -10.82
N VAL A 101 4.86 0.05 -11.89
CA VAL A 101 4.79 0.51 -13.27
C VAL A 101 3.38 0.99 -13.61
N VAL A 102 2.36 0.17 -13.41
CA VAL A 102 0.97 0.51 -13.81
C VAL A 102 0.46 1.67 -12.95
N PHE A 103 0.77 1.66 -11.66
CA PHE A 103 0.42 2.75 -10.76
C PHE A 103 1.03 4.09 -11.19
N GLN A 104 2.32 4.13 -11.58
CA GLN A 104 2.93 5.37 -12.08
C GLN A 104 2.24 5.88 -13.35
N HIS A 105 1.82 5.00 -14.25
CA HIS A 105 1.03 5.39 -15.43
C HIS A 105 -0.31 6.00 -15.02
N ALA A 106 -1.06 5.33 -14.14
CA ALA A 106 -2.35 5.81 -13.67
C ALA A 106 -2.21 7.19 -12.99
N VAL A 107 -1.19 7.38 -12.13
CA VAL A 107 -0.88 8.66 -11.49
C VAL A 107 -0.62 9.75 -12.54
N SER A 108 0.25 9.49 -13.51
CA SER A 108 0.58 10.48 -14.55
C SER A 108 -0.59 10.81 -15.48
N LEU A 109 -1.55 9.90 -15.67
CA LEU A 109 -2.79 10.18 -16.41
C LEU A 109 -3.80 10.98 -15.55
N VAL A 110 -3.95 10.64 -14.27
CA VAL A 110 -4.89 11.32 -13.36
C VAL A 110 -4.46 12.74 -13.02
N PHE A 111 -3.16 13.01 -12.91
CA PHE A 111 -2.65 14.33 -12.53
C PHE A 111 -2.37 15.27 -13.71
N GLN A 112 -2.98 15.01 -14.87
CA GLN A 112 -2.99 15.95 -16.00
C GLN A 112 -3.91 17.15 -15.71
N PRO A 113 -3.64 18.34 -16.28
CA PRO A 113 -4.40 19.56 -15.98
C PRO A 113 -5.92 19.40 -16.08
N GLU A 114 -6.41 18.71 -17.11
CA GLU A 114 -7.83 18.50 -17.37
C GLU A 114 -8.48 17.63 -16.28
N SER A 115 -7.81 16.54 -15.88
CA SER A 115 -8.29 15.64 -14.84
C SER A 115 -8.19 16.28 -13.44
N VAL A 116 -7.12 17.04 -13.18
CA VAL A 116 -6.95 17.79 -11.92
C VAL A 116 -8.08 18.81 -11.75
N ALA A 117 -8.44 19.55 -12.80
CA ALA A 117 -9.52 20.53 -12.75
C ALA A 117 -10.87 19.89 -12.34
N VAL A 118 -11.16 18.68 -12.82
CA VAL A 118 -12.37 17.94 -12.45
C VAL A 118 -12.26 17.34 -11.05
N ARG A 119 -11.15 16.62 -10.78
CA ARG A 119 -10.95 15.87 -9.53
C ARG A 119 -10.88 16.76 -8.30
N PHE A 120 -10.33 17.95 -8.45
CA PHE A 120 -10.13 18.91 -7.36
C PHE A 120 -11.02 20.14 -7.47
N GLY A 121 -11.98 20.18 -8.42
CA GLY A 121 -12.79 21.37 -8.68
C GLY A 121 -13.61 21.90 -7.49
N ASN A 122 -13.88 21.04 -6.50
CA ASN A 122 -14.60 21.40 -5.27
C ASN A 122 -13.66 21.71 -4.08
N MET A 123 -12.34 21.63 -4.26
CA MET A 123 -11.38 21.93 -3.20
C MET A 123 -10.90 23.38 -3.27
N PRO A 124 -10.64 24.02 -2.10
CA PRO A 124 -10.03 25.35 -2.09
C PRO A 124 -8.69 25.35 -2.84
N PRO A 125 -8.37 26.38 -3.65
CA PRO A 125 -7.12 26.44 -4.41
C PRO A 125 -5.85 26.23 -3.56
N GLU A 126 -5.85 26.73 -2.33
CA GLU A 126 -4.77 26.57 -1.36
C GLU A 126 -4.56 25.09 -0.97
N ALA A 127 -5.65 24.34 -0.80
CA ALA A 127 -5.60 22.92 -0.48
C ALA A 127 -5.07 22.10 -1.67
N ILE A 128 -5.45 22.46 -2.90
CA ILE A 128 -4.92 21.84 -4.12
C ILE A 128 -3.42 22.10 -4.23
N LYS A 129 -2.99 23.35 -4.04
CA LYS A 129 -1.58 23.74 -4.07
C LYS A 129 -0.76 23.00 -3.00
N ALA A 130 -1.28 22.90 -1.78
CA ALA A 130 -0.64 22.16 -0.70
C ALA A 130 -0.50 20.67 -1.03
N PHE A 131 -1.54 20.05 -1.60
CA PHE A 131 -1.51 18.65 -2.03
C PHE A 131 -0.48 18.41 -3.13
N ILE A 132 -0.43 19.26 -4.16
CA ILE A 132 0.55 19.15 -5.26
C ILE A 132 1.98 19.32 -4.72
N ALA A 133 2.20 20.29 -3.82
CA ALA A 133 3.50 20.54 -3.21
C ALA A 133 3.95 19.35 -2.35
N ASP A 134 3.06 18.78 -1.52
CA ASP A 134 3.35 17.59 -0.72
C ASP A 134 3.71 16.39 -1.61
N ARG A 135 2.94 16.16 -2.68
CA ARG A 135 3.25 15.11 -3.67
C ARG A 135 4.53 15.37 -4.45
N ALA A 136 4.99 16.63 -4.59
CA ALA A 136 6.31 16.94 -5.13
C ALA A 136 7.43 16.62 -4.15
N ALA A 137 7.29 17.05 -2.90
CA ALA A 137 8.23 16.76 -1.84
C ALA A 137 8.38 15.25 -1.59
N LEU A 138 7.30 14.48 -1.72
CA LEU A 138 7.32 13.02 -1.53
C LEU A 138 8.33 12.30 -2.45
N PHE A 139 8.56 12.79 -3.67
CA PHE A 139 9.51 12.18 -4.61
C PHE A 139 10.96 12.65 -4.39
N SER A 140 11.19 13.65 -3.53
CA SER A 140 12.53 14.16 -3.25
C SER A 140 13.40 13.08 -2.58
N GLY A 141 14.62 12.88 -3.09
CA GLY A 141 15.59 11.93 -2.53
C GLY A 141 15.34 10.46 -2.86
N GLY A 142 14.30 10.13 -3.61
CA GLY A 142 14.00 8.78 -4.09
C GLY A 142 14.58 8.48 -5.47
N SER A 143 14.64 7.19 -5.82
CA SER A 143 15.11 6.73 -7.13
C SER A 143 14.03 6.76 -8.21
N ALA A 144 12.75 6.81 -7.84
CA ALA A 144 11.67 6.83 -8.81
C ALA A 144 11.53 8.23 -9.44
N THR A 145 11.69 8.29 -10.75
CA THR A 145 11.37 9.48 -11.53
C THR A 145 9.89 9.51 -11.89
N ARG A 146 9.29 10.70 -11.90
CA ARG A 146 7.91 10.87 -12.38
C ARG A 146 7.83 10.55 -13.86
N LEU A 147 6.94 9.63 -14.21
CA LEU A 147 6.60 9.32 -15.60
C LEU A 147 5.90 10.52 -16.25
N SER A 148 6.31 10.91 -17.46
CA SER A 148 5.67 12.03 -18.15
C SER A 148 4.24 11.66 -18.60
N ALA A 149 3.36 12.65 -18.68
CA ALA A 149 1.99 12.46 -19.17
C ALA A 149 1.96 11.96 -20.62
N GLU A 150 2.89 12.43 -21.46
CA GLU A 150 3.04 12.00 -22.86
C GLU A 150 3.43 10.52 -22.93
N GLN A 151 4.44 10.11 -22.16
CA GLN A 151 4.87 8.71 -22.13
C GLN A 151 3.78 7.80 -21.57
N ALA A 152 3.09 8.22 -20.50
CA ALA A 152 1.97 7.47 -19.94
C ALA A 152 0.87 7.27 -20.99
N LYS A 153 0.47 8.33 -21.72
CA LYS A 153 -0.51 8.26 -22.82
C LYS A 153 -0.06 7.32 -23.94
N HIS A 154 1.21 7.34 -24.31
CA HIS A 154 1.77 6.49 -25.35
C HIS A 154 1.77 5.00 -24.95
N GLN A 155 2.13 4.70 -23.70
CA GLN A 155 2.33 3.32 -23.23
C GLN A 155 1.03 2.67 -22.71
N TRP A 156 0.09 3.45 -22.20
CA TRP A 156 -1.16 2.96 -21.60
C TRP A 156 -1.96 1.97 -22.48
N PRO A 157 -2.16 2.21 -23.79
CA PRO A 157 -2.88 1.27 -24.64
C PRO A 157 -2.25 -0.13 -24.68
N THR A 158 -0.92 -0.24 -24.54
CA THR A 158 -0.24 -1.55 -24.53
C THR A 158 -0.57 -2.34 -23.27
N ILE A 159 -0.59 -1.68 -22.11
CA ILE A 159 -0.94 -2.31 -20.82
C ILE A 159 -2.38 -2.82 -20.90
N MET A 160 -3.31 -1.95 -21.30
CA MET A 160 -4.74 -2.26 -21.30
C MET A 160 -5.13 -3.27 -22.37
N ALA A 161 -4.56 -3.20 -23.58
CA ALA A 161 -4.84 -4.17 -24.62
C ALA A 161 -4.36 -5.58 -24.25
N ARG A 162 -3.22 -5.70 -23.55
CA ARG A 162 -2.73 -7.00 -23.05
C ARG A 162 -3.62 -7.54 -21.93
N LEU A 163 -4.02 -6.69 -21.00
CA LEU A 163 -4.94 -7.06 -19.91
C LEU A 163 -6.30 -7.52 -20.45
N GLU A 164 -6.88 -6.76 -21.39
CA GLU A 164 -8.12 -7.11 -22.09
C GLU A 164 -7.98 -8.44 -22.83
N GLN A 165 -6.91 -8.62 -23.59
CA GLN A 165 -6.65 -9.87 -24.33
C GLN A 165 -6.54 -11.08 -23.40
N GLN A 166 -5.89 -10.93 -22.24
CA GLN A 166 -5.79 -12.00 -21.26
C GLN A 166 -7.18 -12.32 -20.68
N LEU A 167 -7.90 -11.32 -20.18
CA LEU A 167 -9.22 -11.52 -19.56
C LEU A 167 -10.27 -12.07 -20.52
N GLN A 168 -10.12 -11.88 -21.83
CA GLN A 168 -10.98 -12.50 -22.85
C GLN A 168 -10.68 -14.00 -23.07
N ARG A 169 -9.51 -14.49 -22.66
CA ARG A 169 -9.02 -15.85 -22.91
C ARG A 169 -8.84 -16.67 -21.64
N GLU A 170 -8.78 -16.01 -20.50
CA GLU A 170 -8.66 -16.62 -19.19
C GLU A 170 -9.86 -17.53 -18.94
N GLU A 171 -9.60 -18.77 -18.51
CA GLU A 171 -10.68 -19.73 -18.24
C GLU A 171 -11.37 -19.45 -16.89
N GLY A 172 -10.67 -18.78 -15.97
CA GLY A 172 -11.22 -18.34 -14.68
C GLY A 172 -11.65 -16.88 -14.65
N ASP A 173 -12.16 -16.45 -13.49
CA ASP A 173 -12.80 -15.14 -13.31
C ASP A 173 -11.80 -13.99 -13.02
N TYR A 174 -10.54 -14.33 -12.75
CA TYR A 174 -9.47 -13.45 -12.23
C TYR A 174 -8.16 -13.67 -12.97
N LEU A 175 -7.15 -12.81 -12.72
CA LEU A 175 -5.93 -12.74 -13.53
C LEU A 175 -5.12 -14.05 -13.61
N PHE A 176 -5.25 -14.94 -12.64
CA PHE A 176 -4.57 -16.24 -12.67
C PHE A 176 -5.53 -17.40 -12.37
N GLY A 177 -6.76 -17.28 -12.91
CA GLY A 177 -7.84 -18.24 -12.73
C GLY A 177 -8.68 -17.94 -11.49
N GLU A 178 -8.03 -17.88 -10.32
CA GLU A 178 -8.65 -17.51 -9.04
C GLU A 178 -8.15 -16.15 -8.51
N PRO A 179 -8.89 -15.50 -7.59
CA PRO A 179 -8.50 -14.18 -7.08
C PRO A 179 -7.18 -14.25 -6.32
N SER A 180 -6.27 -13.32 -6.59
CA SER A 180 -4.95 -13.27 -5.98
C SER A 180 -4.52 -11.83 -5.67
N ILE A 181 -3.37 -11.66 -5.01
CA ILE A 181 -2.76 -10.35 -4.76
C ILE A 181 -2.57 -9.52 -6.04
N ALA A 182 -2.39 -10.19 -7.18
CA ALA A 182 -2.24 -9.57 -8.49
C ALA A 182 -3.49 -8.78 -8.89
N ASP A 183 -4.68 -9.31 -8.57
CA ASP A 183 -5.94 -8.66 -8.92
C ASP A 183 -6.09 -7.33 -8.17
N PHE A 184 -5.83 -7.33 -6.87
CA PHE A 184 -5.92 -6.13 -6.04
C PHE A 184 -4.86 -5.08 -6.41
N ALA A 185 -3.65 -5.52 -6.74
CA ALA A 185 -2.58 -4.65 -7.20
C ALA A 185 -2.88 -4.00 -8.56
N MET A 186 -3.55 -4.72 -9.47
CA MET A 186 -4.01 -4.18 -10.75
C MET A 186 -5.30 -3.36 -10.64
N ALA A 187 -6.17 -3.66 -9.66
CA ALA A 187 -7.46 -2.98 -9.54
C ALA A 187 -7.32 -1.54 -9.05
N HIS A 188 -6.43 -1.25 -8.09
CA HIS A 188 -6.35 0.09 -7.49
C HIS A 188 -5.89 1.21 -8.43
N PRO A 189 -4.95 1.01 -9.39
CA PRO A 189 -4.65 2.02 -10.40
C PRO A 189 -5.84 2.28 -11.33
N LEU A 190 -6.59 1.24 -11.71
CA LEU A 190 -7.78 1.39 -12.56
C LEU A 190 -8.92 2.07 -11.82
N TRP A 191 -9.15 1.70 -10.56
CA TRP A 191 -10.08 2.40 -9.67
C TRP A 191 -9.75 3.90 -9.57
N PHE A 192 -8.45 4.24 -9.49
CA PHE A 192 -8.01 5.63 -9.45
C PHE A 192 -8.35 6.39 -10.75
N LEU A 193 -8.18 5.75 -11.91
CA LEU A 193 -8.57 6.31 -13.21
C LEU A 193 -10.09 6.45 -13.36
N LYS A 194 -10.87 5.53 -12.78
CA LYS A 194 -12.34 5.55 -12.84
C LYS A 194 -13.00 6.71 -12.08
N ALA A 195 -12.26 7.42 -11.22
CA ALA A 195 -12.82 8.47 -10.37
C ALA A 195 -13.24 9.77 -11.09
N THR A 196 -12.88 9.95 -12.37
CA THR A 196 -13.29 11.14 -13.15
C THR A 196 -13.73 10.73 -14.55
N ALA A 197 -14.65 11.50 -15.15
CA ALA A 197 -15.06 11.29 -16.54
C ALA A 197 -13.93 11.54 -17.57
N VAL A 198 -12.86 12.25 -17.18
CA VAL A 198 -11.71 12.52 -18.05
C VAL A 198 -10.86 11.26 -18.20
N THR A 199 -10.65 10.52 -17.10
CA THR A 199 -9.76 9.36 -17.07
C THR A 199 -10.49 8.03 -17.12
N SER A 200 -11.79 7.96 -16.82
CA SER A 200 -12.54 6.70 -16.88
C SER A 200 -12.50 6.02 -18.25
N PRO A 201 -12.45 6.72 -19.41
CA PRO A 201 -12.28 6.09 -20.73
C PRO A 201 -10.99 5.27 -20.88
N CYS A 202 -9.96 5.55 -20.07
CA CYS A 202 -8.73 4.76 -20.02
C CYS A 202 -8.98 3.31 -19.56
N VAL A 203 -10.11 3.06 -18.90
CA VAL A 203 -10.59 1.75 -18.45
C VAL A 203 -11.83 1.33 -19.23
N ASP A 204 -12.80 2.23 -19.41
CA ASP A 204 -14.12 1.93 -19.99
C ASP A 204 -14.07 1.48 -21.46
N SER A 205 -12.99 1.79 -22.17
CA SER A 205 -12.78 1.34 -23.55
C SER A 205 -12.43 -0.15 -23.66
N TYR A 206 -12.27 -0.86 -22.53
CA TYR A 206 -11.84 -2.26 -22.44
C TYR A 206 -12.90 -3.07 -21.67
N PRO A 207 -13.89 -3.67 -22.37
CA PRO A 207 -15.06 -4.27 -21.73
C PRO A 207 -14.75 -5.43 -20.78
N ALA A 208 -13.83 -6.33 -21.13
CA ALA A 208 -13.45 -7.43 -20.25
C ALA A 208 -12.74 -6.91 -18.99
N VAL A 209 -11.90 -5.88 -19.13
CA VAL A 209 -11.27 -5.20 -18.00
C VAL A 209 -12.31 -4.56 -17.08
N SER A 210 -13.28 -3.83 -17.63
CA SER A 210 -14.33 -3.18 -16.83
C SER A 210 -15.18 -4.21 -16.06
N ALA A 211 -15.51 -5.34 -16.69
CA ALA A 211 -16.26 -6.42 -16.04
C ALA A 211 -15.43 -7.09 -14.92
N TRP A 212 -14.15 -7.38 -15.18
CA TRP A 212 -13.22 -7.91 -14.18
C TRP A 212 -13.02 -6.94 -13.01
N LEU A 213 -12.82 -5.67 -13.27
CA LEU A 213 -12.66 -4.65 -12.22
C LEU A 213 -13.90 -4.60 -11.33
N ALA A 214 -15.11 -4.66 -11.92
CA ALA A 214 -16.35 -4.71 -11.14
C ALA A 214 -16.43 -5.94 -10.23
N ARG A 215 -15.94 -7.12 -10.67
CA ARG A 215 -15.84 -8.32 -9.83
C ARG A 215 -14.90 -8.10 -8.65
N VAL A 216 -13.69 -7.59 -8.90
CA VAL A 216 -12.69 -7.33 -7.85
C VAL A 216 -13.19 -6.29 -6.84
N LEU A 217 -13.80 -5.20 -7.31
CA LEU A 217 -14.40 -4.19 -6.42
C LEU A 217 -15.61 -4.73 -5.64
N GLY A 218 -16.27 -5.76 -6.17
CA GLY A 218 -17.40 -6.46 -5.55
C GLY A 218 -17.04 -7.21 -4.26
N PHE A 219 -15.76 -7.45 -3.98
CA PHE A 219 -15.33 -7.98 -2.67
C PHE A 219 -15.64 -7.03 -1.51
N GLY A 220 -15.86 -5.74 -1.79
CA GLY A 220 -16.17 -4.74 -0.79
C GLY A 220 -14.99 -4.51 0.18
N HIS A 221 -15.28 -3.96 1.35
CA HIS A 221 -14.27 -3.49 2.30
C HIS A 221 -14.32 -4.18 3.66
N GLY A 222 -15.02 -5.31 3.77
CA GLY A 222 -15.17 -6.04 5.03
C GLY A 222 -16.13 -5.32 5.98
N ALA A 223 -15.83 -5.34 7.27
CA ALA A 223 -16.66 -4.69 8.31
C ALA A 223 -15.87 -3.62 9.09
N PRO A 224 -15.73 -2.39 8.55
CA PRO A 224 -15.08 -1.29 9.26
C PRO A 224 -15.95 -0.73 10.39
N SER A 225 -15.30 -0.30 11.47
CA SER A 225 -15.86 0.64 12.45
C SER A 225 -14.87 1.77 12.73
N GLU A 226 -15.36 2.99 12.97
CA GLU A 226 -14.50 4.16 13.15
C GLU A 226 -13.64 4.05 14.43
N MET A 227 -12.46 4.67 14.38
CA MET A 227 -11.53 4.83 15.50
C MET A 227 -10.76 6.13 15.31
N THR A 228 -10.52 6.87 16.39
CA THR A 228 -9.69 8.09 16.33
C THR A 228 -8.20 7.75 16.29
N SER A 229 -7.37 8.68 15.84
CA SER A 229 -5.91 8.48 15.86
C SER A 229 -5.36 8.42 17.28
N GLU A 230 -5.99 9.10 18.24
CA GLU A 230 -5.65 9.04 19.66
C GLU A 230 -5.96 7.67 20.27
N GLU A 231 -7.13 7.09 19.99
CA GLU A 231 -7.49 5.73 20.44
C GLU A 231 -6.47 4.71 19.91
N ALA A 232 -6.07 4.84 18.64
CA ALA A 232 -5.07 3.96 18.04
C ALA A 232 -3.69 4.07 18.72
N LEU A 233 -3.29 5.28 19.14
CA LEU A 233 -2.06 5.50 19.91
C LEU A 233 -2.14 4.85 21.30
N GLU A 234 -3.30 4.94 21.96
CA GLU A 234 -3.53 4.27 23.25
C GLU A 234 -3.45 2.75 23.11
N VAL A 235 -4.00 2.18 22.04
CA VAL A 235 -3.87 0.75 21.74
C VAL A 235 -2.40 0.35 21.62
N ALA A 236 -1.59 1.10 20.85
CA ALA A 236 -0.16 0.80 20.71
C ALA A 236 0.57 0.89 22.05
N ARG A 237 0.32 1.97 22.82
CA ARG A 237 0.99 2.23 24.09
C ARG A 237 0.72 1.16 25.14
N ASN A 238 -0.50 0.61 25.15
CA ASN A 238 -0.95 -0.38 26.13
C ASN A 238 -0.73 -1.83 25.68
N ALA A 239 -0.36 -2.04 24.42
CA ALA A 239 -0.04 -3.36 23.89
C ALA A 239 1.44 -3.70 24.11
N THR A 240 1.74 -5.00 24.14
CA THR A 240 3.10 -5.51 23.97
C THR A 240 3.21 -5.99 22.52
N PRO A 241 4.29 -5.65 21.79
CA PRO A 241 4.51 -6.19 20.46
C PRO A 241 4.50 -7.72 20.45
N ALA A 242 4.06 -8.32 19.35
CA ALA A 242 4.01 -9.76 19.17
C ALA A 242 5.41 -10.41 19.26
N ASP A 243 5.42 -11.71 19.56
CA ASP A 243 6.63 -12.52 19.48
C ASP A 243 7.23 -12.46 18.07
N LEU A 244 8.55 -12.43 18.01
CA LEU A 244 9.29 -12.38 16.74
C LEU A 244 9.10 -13.70 15.97
N PRO A 245 9.11 -13.67 14.63
CA PRO A 245 9.04 -14.88 13.83
C PRO A 245 10.21 -15.84 14.12
N ASP A 246 9.91 -17.13 14.23
CA ASP A 246 10.92 -18.19 14.37
C ASP A 246 11.43 -18.63 12.98
N GLU A 247 12.18 -17.74 12.33
CA GLU A 247 12.83 -18.00 11.04
C GLU A 247 14.35 -17.90 11.19
N GLN A 248 15.06 -18.97 10.83
CA GLN A 248 16.51 -18.91 10.69
C GLN A 248 16.87 -18.35 9.31
N PHE A 249 17.43 -17.14 9.31
CA PHE A 249 17.88 -16.44 8.12
C PHE A 249 19.17 -15.68 8.40
N ALA A 250 20.14 -15.81 7.49
CA ALA A 250 21.37 -15.01 7.51
C ALA A 250 21.18 -13.82 6.57
N ASP A 251 21.22 -12.60 7.11
CA ASP A 251 21.05 -11.41 6.29
C ASP A 251 22.18 -11.29 5.25
N PRO A 252 21.87 -11.10 3.95
CA PRO A 252 22.88 -11.04 2.89
C PRO A 252 23.93 -9.94 3.05
N ASN A 253 23.60 -8.85 3.76
CA ASN A 253 24.51 -7.74 4.02
C ASN A 253 25.11 -7.79 5.43
N GLY A 254 24.88 -8.88 6.17
CA GLY A 254 25.45 -9.09 7.50
C GLY A 254 24.74 -8.33 8.62
N PHE A 255 23.54 -7.80 8.40
CA PHE A 255 22.75 -7.19 9.47
C PHE A 255 22.31 -8.25 10.50
N GLN A 256 22.41 -7.90 11.78
CA GLN A 256 22.13 -8.78 12.91
C GLN A 256 21.16 -8.13 13.89
N ALA A 257 20.34 -8.96 14.54
CA ALA A 257 19.48 -8.50 15.63
C ALA A 257 20.30 -7.79 16.73
N GLY A 258 19.74 -6.72 17.28
CA GLY A 258 20.36 -5.82 18.26
C GLY A 258 21.11 -4.63 17.66
N GLN A 259 21.35 -4.59 16.34
CA GLN A 259 22.02 -3.46 15.69
C GLN A 259 21.11 -2.23 15.59
N GLN A 260 21.68 -1.04 15.73
CA GLN A 260 20.99 0.21 15.41
C GLN A 260 21.04 0.43 13.90
N VAL A 261 19.85 0.53 13.29
CA VAL A 261 19.71 0.65 11.84
C VAL A 261 18.68 1.71 11.49
N VAL A 262 18.73 2.12 10.22
CA VAL A 262 17.74 2.94 9.57
C VAL A 262 17.15 2.18 8.39
N ILE A 263 15.82 2.14 8.31
CA ILE A 263 15.08 1.65 7.14
C ILE A 263 14.41 2.82 6.45
N ALA A 264 14.47 2.86 5.13
CA ALA A 264 13.79 3.87 4.32
C ALA A 264 13.29 3.27 3.01
N ALA A 265 12.19 3.78 2.47
CA ALA A 265 11.80 3.47 1.10
C ALA A 265 12.90 3.95 0.11
N THR A 266 12.96 3.31 -1.06
CA THR A 266 13.99 3.60 -2.09
C THR A 266 13.45 4.38 -3.28
N ASP A 267 12.15 4.27 -3.54
CA ASP A 267 11.45 4.83 -4.70
C ASP A 267 11.03 6.29 -4.47
N TYR A 268 10.21 6.55 -3.46
CA TYR A 268 9.71 7.85 -2.99
C TYR A 268 9.29 7.72 -1.52
N GLY A 269 9.02 8.82 -0.83
CA GLY A 269 8.70 8.81 0.60
C GLY A 269 9.84 8.21 1.42
N VAL A 270 11.06 8.63 1.14
CA VAL A 270 12.33 8.05 1.63
C VAL A 270 12.68 8.47 3.06
N ASP A 271 11.67 8.86 3.84
CA ASP A 271 11.83 9.27 5.23
C ASP A 271 12.42 8.11 6.05
N PRO A 272 13.59 8.31 6.68
CA PRO A 272 14.24 7.25 7.44
C PRO A 272 13.48 6.95 8.73
N VAL A 273 13.36 5.66 9.03
CA VAL A 273 12.87 5.16 10.32
C VAL A 273 14.03 4.49 11.03
N ALA A 274 14.47 5.09 12.13
CA ALA A 274 15.56 4.58 12.95
C ALA A 274 15.03 3.71 14.09
N GLY A 275 15.77 2.65 14.41
CA GLY A 275 15.46 1.76 15.52
C GLY A 275 16.47 0.65 15.70
N GLU A 276 16.22 -0.20 16.67
CA GLU A 276 16.97 -1.44 16.88
C GLU A 276 16.39 -2.54 15.99
N LEU A 277 17.21 -3.15 15.15
CA LEU A 277 16.82 -4.31 14.35
C LEU A 277 16.54 -5.49 15.29
N LEU A 278 15.32 -5.99 15.33
CA LEU A 278 14.98 -7.19 16.10
C LEU A 278 14.96 -8.45 15.25
N PHE A 279 14.56 -8.32 13.99
CA PHE A 279 14.41 -9.44 13.09
C PHE A 279 14.72 -9.03 11.67
N ALA A 280 15.39 -9.92 10.94
CA ALA A 280 15.66 -9.79 9.52
C ALA A 280 15.39 -11.15 8.86
N GLY A 281 14.19 -11.33 8.31
CA GLY A 281 13.75 -12.58 7.66
C GLY A 281 13.81 -12.51 6.15
N ARG A 282 13.20 -13.46 5.44
CA ARG A 282 13.14 -13.45 3.96
C ARG A 282 12.22 -12.35 3.41
N GLU A 283 11.09 -12.12 4.06
CA GLU A 283 10.04 -11.21 3.60
C GLU A 283 9.94 -9.91 4.41
N GLU A 284 10.51 -9.87 5.61
CA GLU A 284 10.22 -8.83 6.61
C GLU A 284 11.47 -8.41 7.39
N LEU A 285 11.52 -7.13 7.74
CA LEU A 285 12.46 -6.51 8.66
C LEU A 285 11.66 -5.88 9.80
N ILE A 286 12.05 -6.13 11.06
CA ILE A 286 11.35 -5.61 12.25
C ILE A 286 12.28 -4.69 13.03
N LEU A 287 11.86 -3.44 13.20
CA LEU A 287 12.55 -2.45 14.03
C LEU A 287 11.80 -2.21 15.33
N ARG A 288 12.50 -2.26 16.46
CA ARG A 288 12.00 -1.73 17.72
C ARG A 288 12.34 -0.26 17.85
N ARG A 289 11.35 0.53 18.20
CA ARG A 289 11.54 1.94 18.58
C ARG A 289 10.64 2.32 19.75
N LYS A 290 11.03 3.41 20.43
CA LYS A 290 10.24 4.03 21.49
C LYS A 290 9.77 5.41 21.04
N ASP A 291 8.50 5.69 21.28
CA ASP A 291 7.87 6.97 21.07
C ASP A 291 7.25 7.48 22.38
N GLU A 292 7.23 8.79 22.59
CA GLU A 292 6.62 9.38 23.80
C GLU A 292 5.11 9.15 23.87
N ARG A 293 4.43 9.12 22.71
CA ARG A 293 2.98 8.96 22.59
C ARG A 293 2.63 7.50 22.33
N GLY A 294 3.28 6.88 21.35
CA GLY A 294 3.03 5.50 20.90
C GLY A 294 3.64 4.39 21.76
N GLY A 295 4.55 4.70 22.70
CA GLY A 295 5.19 3.70 23.55
C GLY A 295 6.25 2.88 22.82
N TRP A 296 6.45 1.62 23.21
CA TRP A 296 7.33 0.69 22.51
C TRP A 296 6.57 0.01 21.38
N VAL A 297 7.06 0.16 20.15
CA VAL A 297 6.44 -0.42 18.96
C VAL A 297 7.46 -1.20 18.14
N HIS A 298 6.96 -2.23 17.45
CA HIS A 298 7.67 -2.89 16.37
C HIS A 298 7.15 -2.33 15.05
N VAL A 299 8.04 -1.80 14.23
CA VAL A 299 7.72 -1.31 12.88
C VAL A 299 8.26 -2.30 11.87
N HIS A 300 7.36 -2.83 11.05
CA HIS A 300 7.62 -3.90 10.12
C HIS A 300 7.66 -3.34 8.70
N PHE A 301 8.68 -3.74 7.94
CA PHE A 301 8.89 -3.33 6.55
C PHE A 301 9.17 -4.55 5.66
N PRO A 302 8.64 -4.59 4.43
CA PRO A 302 9.09 -5.58 3.47
C PRO A 302 10.52 -5.26 3.04
N ARG A 303 11.26 -6.28 2.58
CA ARG A 303 12.58 -6.04 1.98
C ARG A 303 12.49 -5.29 0.66
N PHE A 304 11.60 -5.73 -0.23
CA PHE A 304 11.46 -5.10 -1.55
C PHE A 304 10.95 -3.67 -1.42
N GLY A 305 11.60 -2.75 -2.13
CA GLY A 305 11.27 -1.32 -2.11
C GLY A 305 11.90 -0.54 -0.95
N PHE A 306 12.56 -1.21 0.00
CA PHE A 306 13.21 -0.58 1.15
C PHE A 306 14.72 -0.85 1.18
N ARG A 307 15.45 0.12 1.72
CA ARG A 307 16.87 -0.01 2.05
C ARG A 307 17.04 -0.07 3.55
N ILE A 308 18.03 -0.83 4.00
CA ILE A 308 18.52 -0.86 5.37
C ILE A 308 19.96 -0.33 5.40
N GLY A 309 20.29 0.48 6.40
CA GLY A 309 21.64 1.00 6.63
C GLY A 309 21.95 1.04 8.11
N ALA A 310 23.24 0.92 8.48
CA ALA A 310 23.67 1.15 9.85
C ALA A 310 23.50 2.64 10.22
N CYS A 311 23.15 2.90 11.49
CA CYS A 311 23.15 4.24 12.06
C CYS A 311 24.58 4.79 12.23
#